data_AF-A0A0D8CDK0-F1
#
_entry.id   AF-A0A0D8CDK0-F1
#
_cell.length_a   1.000
_cell.length_b   1.000
_cell.length_c   1.000
_cell.angle_alpha   90.00
_cell.angle_beta   90.00
_cell.angle_gamma   90.00
#
_symmetry.space_group_name_H-M   'P 1'
#
loop_
_entity.id
_entity.type
_entity.pdbx_description
1 polymer ?
#
loop_
_entity_poly.entity_id
_entity_poly.type
_entity_poly.pdbx_seq_one_letter_code
_entity_poly.pdbx_strand_id
1 'polypeptide(L)'
;MTDRKDIDLAKLRTRLEERRAEILAHSTHSEDYRKPVELDQQAVGRLSRMDALQNQEMHLEQERRRAIELERIEKTLKRMDDDEYGHCHNCGELIQAKRLEFDPTTPLCVDCADHVSHV
;
A
#
# COMPACT_ATOMS: atom_id res chain seq x y z
N MET A 1 -18.87 10.54 -14.22
CA MET A 1 -18.13 11.25 -15.28
C MET A 1 -16.97 11.97 -14.62
N THR A 2 -15.81 11.33 -14.51
CA THR A 2 -14.59 12.01 -14.08
C THR A 2 -14.14 12.95 -15.21
N ASP A 3 -14.70 14.16 -15.27
CA ASP A 3 -14.46 15.18 -16.31
C ASP A 3 -13.05 15.80 -16.28
N ARG A 4 -12.09 15.10 -15.67
CA ARG A 4 -10.73 15.56 -15.45
C ARG A 4 -9.80 15.22 -16.61
N LYS A 5 -9.67 16.17 -17.54
CA LYS A 5 -8.73 16.08 -18.68
C LYS A 5 -7.26 16.25 -18.30
N ASP A 6 -6.98 16.62 -17.05
CA ASP A 6 -5.63 16.86 -16.54
C ASP A 6 -4.95 15.59 -16.00
N ILE A 7 -5.64 14.45 -15.99
CA ILE A 7 -5.11 13.16 -15.53
C ILE A 7 -5.30 12.09 -16.61
N ASP A 8 -4.23 11.38 -16.94
CA ASP A 8 -4.29 10.16 -17.74
C ASP A 8 -4.66 8.95 -16.84
N LEU A 9 -5.96 8.70 -16.72
CA LEU A 9 -6.50 7.60 -15.92
C LEU A 9 -6.07 6.23 -16.46
N ALA A 10 -5.94 6.08 -17.78
CA ALA A 10 -5.56 4.81 -18.38
C ALA A 10 -4.12 4.44 -17.98
N LYS A 11 -3.19 5.40 -18.12
CA LYS A 11 -1.80 5.19 -17.72
C LYS A 11 -1.63 4.96 -16.23
N LEU A 12 -2.37 5.70 -15.39
CA LEU A 12 -2.35 5.49 -13.94
C LEU A 12 -2.91 4.14 -13.54
N ARG A 13 -4.01 3.70 -14.18
CA ARG A 13 -4.60 2.39 -13.93
C ARG A 13 -3.60 1.28 -14.23
N THR A 14 -2.95 1.30 -15.39
CA THR A 14 -1.93 0.30 -15.74
C THR A 14 -0.81 0.26 -14.70
N ARG A 15 -0.29 1.42 -14.28
CA ARG A 15 0.75 1.49 -13.24
C ARG A 15 0.29 0.88 -11.90
N LEU A 16 -0.95 1.14 -11.50
CA LEU A 16 -1.53 0.60 -10.26
C LEU A 16 -1.76 -0.91 -10.34
N GLU A 17 -2.21 -1.41 -11.50
CA GLU A 17 -2.40 -2.84 -11.75
C GLU A 17 -1.07 -3.61 -11.79
N GLU A 18 -0.04 -3.05 -12.45
CA GLU A 18 1.32 -3.58 -12.41
C GLU A 18 1.83 -3.65 -10.96
N ARG A 19 1.68 -2.57 -10.20
CA ARG A 19 2.10 -2.54 -8.79
C ARG A 19 1.34 -3.56 -7.93
N ARG A 20 0.02 -3.70 -8.14
CA ARG A 20 -0.79 -4.72 -7.49
C ARG A 20 -0.31 -6.13 -7.82
N ALA A 21 0.01 -6.39 -9.08
CA ALA A 21 0.52 -7.68 -9.53
C ALA A 21 1.89 -7.99 -8.90
N GLU A 22 2.79 -6.99 -8.81
CA GLU A 22 4.06 -7.13 -8.10
C GLU A 22 3.86 -7.52 -6.64
N ILE A 23 3.00 -6.80 -5.90
CA ILE A 23 2.74 -7.07 -4.49
C ILE A 23 2.19 -8.49 -4.30
N LEU A 24 1.23 -8.88 -5.13
CA LEU A 24 0.64 -10.24 -5.09
C LEU A 24 1.69 -11.31 -5.40
N ALA A 25 2.53 -11.12 -6.42
CA ALA A 25 3.60 -12.05 -6.78
C ALA A 25 4.64 -12.20 -5.66
N HIS A 26 4.94 -11.12 -4.94
CA HIS A 26 5.80 -11.17 -3.76
C HIS A 26 5.11 -11.88 -2.58
N SER A 27 3.82 -11.64 -2.35
CA SER A 27 3.07 -12.28 -1.26
C SER A 27 2.86 -13.78 -1.47
N THR A 28 2.74 -14.27 -2.71
CA THR A 28 2.70 -15.72 -2.99
C THR A 28 4.06 -16.39 -2.78
N HIS A 29 5.17 -15.70 -3.02
CA HIS A 29 6.51 -16.22 -2.69
C HIS A 29 6.80 -16.15 -1.18
N SER A 30 6.13 -15.26 -0.44
CA SER A 30 6.30 -15.11 1.00
C SER A 30 5.48 -16.09 1.85
N GLU A 31 4.66 -16.98 1.27
CA GLU A 31 3.91 -17.97 2.07
C GLU A 31 4.84 -18.92 2.85
N ASP A 32 6.03 -19.21 2.32
CA ASP A 32 7.06 -19.98 3.03
C ASP A 32 7.74 -19.20 4.17
N TYR A 33 7.73 -17.86 4.12
CA TYR A 33 8.20 -16.99 5.20
C TYR A 33 7.16 -16.80 6.32
N ARG A 34 5.88 -17.15 6.09
CA ARG A 34 4.84 -17.08 7.13
C ARG A 34 4.99 -18.14 8.22
N LYS A 35 5.75 -19.20 7.95
CA LYS A 35 5.97 -20.25 8.94
C LYS A 35 6.86 -19.70 10.05
N PRO A 36 6.50 -19.88 11.34
CA PRO A 36 7.38 -19.56 12.44
C PRO A 36 8.77 -20.12 12.20
N VAL A 37 9.81 -19.33 12.46
CA VAL A 37 11.19 -19.81 12.34
C VAL A 37 11.38 -20.91 13.39
N GLU A 38 11.25 -22.16 12.98
CA GLU A 38 11.65 -23.30 13.81
C GLU A 38 13.17 -23.36 13.86
N LEU A 39 13.73 -22.64 14.82
CA LEU A 39 15.13 -22.83 15.20
C LEU A 39 15.23 -24.14 15.99
N ASP A 40 16.10 -25.04 15.55
CA ASP A 40 16.50 -26.21 16.33
C ASP A 40 17.10 -25.75 17.66
N GLN A 41 16.31 -25.84 18.73
CA GLN A 41 16.63 -25.32 20.05
C GLN A 41 17.85 -26.01 20.68
N GLN A 42 18.32 -27.14 20.12
CA GLN A 42 19.48 -27.86 20.62
C GLN A 42 20.81 -27.41 19.98
N ALA A 43 20.78 -26.67 18.86
CA ALA A 43 21.98 -26.32 18.08
C ALA A 43 22.35 -24.81 18.07
N VAL A 44 21.43 -23.90 18.43
CA VAL A 44 21.62 -22.44 18.27
C VAL A 44 21.83 -21.68 19.58
N GLY A 45 22.89 -20.87 19.63
CA GLY A 45 23.24 -20.03 20.77
C GLY A 45 22.21 -18.92 21.08
N ARG A 46 22.33 -18.28 22.25
CA ARG A 46 21.44 -17.18 22.67
C ARG A 46 21.39 -16.01 21.68
N LEU A 47 22.51 -15.67 21.05
CA LEU A 47 22.60 -14.57 20.08
C LEU A 47 21.77 -14.88 18.81
N SER A 48 21.92 -16.08 18.25
CA SER A 48 21.18 -16.52 17.06
C SER A 48 19.66 -16.56 17.24
N ARG A 49 19.18 -16.77 18.47
CA ARG A 49 17.75 -16.67 18.80
C ARG A 49 17.23 -15.23 18.75
N MET A 50 18.01 -14.27 19.24
CA MET A 50 17.63 -12.86 19.20
C MET A 50 17.58 -12.34 17.76
N ASP A 51 18.57 -12.72 16.95
CA ASP A 51 18.62 -12.34 15.53
C ASP A 51 17.43 -12.93 14.75
N ALA A 52 17.06 -14.18 15.02
CA ALA A 52 15.91 -14.81 14.37
C ALA A 52 14.57 -14.15 14.72
N LEU A 53 14.36 -13.78 15.99
CA LEU A 53 13.17 -13.03 16.41
C LEU A 53 13.11 -11.66 15.76
N GLN A 54 14.23 -10.93 15.72
CA GLN A 54 14.30 -9.63 15.05
C GLN A 54 13.99 -9.73 13.54
N ASN A 55 14.53 -10.76 12.88
CA ASN A 55 14.23 -11.02 11.47
C ASN A 55 12.75 -11.35 11.28
N GLN A 56 12.15 -12.16 12.16
CA GLN A 56 10.73 -12.48 12.10
C GLN A 56 9.87 -11.22 12.23
N GLU A 57 10.12 -10.36 13.21
CA GLU A 57 9.38 -9.10 13.40
C GLU A 57 9.51 -8.17 12.18
N MET A 58 10.71 -8.07 11.60
CA MET A 58 10.95 -7.31 10.38
C MET A 58 10.14 -7.87 9.20
N HIS A 59 10.07 -9.19 9.04
CA HIS A 59 9.26 -9.82 8.00
C HIS A 59 7.76 -9.55 8.20
N LEU A 60 7.26 -9.64 9.43
CA LEU A 60 5.86 -9.33 9.76
C LEU A 60 5.49 -7.88 9.43
N GLU A 61 6.36 -6.92 9.77
CA GLU A 61 6.12 -5.51 9.44
C GLU A 61 6.16 -5.25 7.92
N GLN A 62 7.05 -5.92 7.19
CA GLN A 62 7.08 -5.84 5.71
C GLN A 62 5.79 -6.38 5.08
N GLU A 63 5.24 -7.48 5.60
CA GLU A 63 3.93 -8.00 5.18
C GLU A 63 2.80 -7.02 5.50
N ARG A 64 2.79 -6.47 6.73
CA ARG A 64 1.76 -5.50 7.13
C ARG A 64 1.77 -4.27 6.21
N ARG A 65 2.94 -3.75 5.86
CA ARG A 65 3.08 -2.63 4.92
C ARG A 65 2.57 -2.98 3.53
N ARG A 66 2.92 -4.16 3.01
CA ARG A 66 2.42 -4.65 1.70
C ARG A 66 0.90 -4.79 1.69
N ALA A 67 0.30 -5.33 2.76
CA ALA A 67 -1.15 -5.46 2.87
C ALA A 67 -1.85 -4.09 2.84
N ILE A 68 -1.32 -3.10 3.58
CA ILE A 68 -1.86 -1.73 3.58
C ILE A 68 -1.71 -1.09 2.19
N GLU A 69 -0.56 -1.27 1.52
CA GLU A 69 -0.35 -0.75 0.17
C GLU A 69 -1.33 -1.37 -0.84
N LEU A 70 -1.52 -2.69 -0.78
CA LEU A 70 -2.49 -3.41 -1.61
C LEU A 70 -3.92 -2.90 -1.38
N GLU A 71 -4.35 -2.76 -0.13
CA GLU A 71 -5.67 -2.24 0.21
C GLU A 71 -5.88 -0.82 -0.35
N ARG A 72 -4.87 0.03 -0.28
CA ARG A 72 -4.92 1.39 -0.86
C ARG A 72 -5.07 1.35 -2.37
N ILE A 73 -4.28 0.51 -3.06
CA ILE A 73 -4.37 0.36 -4.51
C ILE A 73 -5.74 -0.16 -4.93
N GLU A 74 -6.28 -1.18 -4.25
CA GLU A 74 -7.60 -1.73 -4.56
C GLU A 74 -8.72 -0.71 -4.34
N LYS A 75 -8.66 0.07 -3.27
CA LYS A 75 -9.58 1.20 -3.05
C LYS A 75 -9.47 2.24 -4.16
N THR A 76 -8.26 2.58 -4.59
CA THR A 76 -8.06 3.53 -5.69
C THR A 76 -8.64 3.01 -7.00
N LEU A 77 -8.34 1.76 -7.38
CA LEU A 77 -8.86 1.14 -8.60
C LEU A 77 -10.40 1.12 -8.58
N LYS A 78 -11.00 0.75 -7.45
CA LYS A 78 -12.46 0.80 -7.28
C LYS A 78 -13.02 2.21 -7.51
N ARG A 79 -12.36 3.24 -6.98
CA ARG A 79 -12.78 4.64 -7.21
C ARG A 79 -12.63 5.08 -8.66
N MET A 80 -11.66 4.53 -9.40
CA MET A 80 -11.54 4.75 -10.83
C MET A 80 -12.68 4.07 -11.60
N ASP A 81 -13.11 2.88 -11.17
CA ASP A 81 -14.26 2.18 -11.74
C ASP A 81 -15.60 2.87 -11.40
N ASP A 82 -15.71 3.46 -10.20
CA ASP A 82 -16.88 4.21 -9.73
C ASP A 82 -16.93 5.67 -10.27
N ASP A 83 -15.98 6.07 -11.14
CA ASP A 83 -15.89 7.43 -11.69
C ASP A 83 -15.65 8.56 -10.64
N GLU A 84 -15.27 8.20 -9.41
CA GLU A 84 -15.04 9.12 -8.27
C GLU A 84 -13.55 9.45 -8.03
N TYR A 85 -12.67 8.99 -8.92
CA TYR A 85 -11.24 9.22 -8.79
C TYR A 85 -10.87 10.71 -8.96
N GLY A 86 -9.91 11.18 -8.16
CA GLY A 86 -9.46 12.57 -8.22
C GLY A 86 -10.28 13.57 -7.40
N HIS A 87 -11.28 13.10 -6.66
CA HIS A 87 -12.04 13.88 -5.67
C HIS A 87 -11.59 13.55 -4.24
N CYS A 88 -11.69 14.51 -3.32
CA CYS A 88 -11.39 14.28 -1.92
C CYS A 88 -12.53 13.50 -1.26
N HIS A 89 -12.20 12.45 -0.50
CA HIS A 89 -13.21 11.65 0.20
C HIS A 89 -13.93 12.43 1.32
N ASN A 90 -13.31 13.46 1.89
CA ASN A 90 -13.88 14.23 3.00
C ASN A 90 -14.75 15.40 2.54
N CYS A 91 -14.24 16.24 1.63
CA CYS A 91 -14.96 17.45 1.17
C CYS A 91 -15.53 17.36 -0.25
N GLY A 92 -15.21 16.32 -1.02
CA GLY A 92 -15.65 16.18 -2.42
C GLY A 92 -14.87 17.03 -3.44
N GLU A 93 -14.04 17.96 -2.97
CA GLU A 93 -13.26 18.86 -3.82
C GLU A 93 -12.19 18.13 -4.65
N LEU A 94 -11.75 18.75 -5.73
CA LEU A 94 -10.71 18.19 -6.59
C LEU A 94 -9.35 18.09 -5.87
N ILE A 95 -8.75 16.91 -5.90
CA ILE A 95 -7.36 16.72 -5.45
C ILE A 95 -6.43 17.24 -6.56
N GLN A 96 -5.45 18.07 -6.20
CA GLN A 96 -4.50 18.62 -7.17
C GLN A 96 -3.81 17.50 -7.99
N ALA A 97 -3.72 17.66 -9.31
CA ALA A 97 -3.12 16.66 -10.22
C ALA A 97 -1.71 16.25 -9.79
N LYS A 98 -0.84 17.22 -9.46
CA LYS A 98 0.54 16.97 -8.99
C LYS A 98 0.60 16.07 -7.76
N ARG A 99 -0.40 16.12 -6.87
CA ARG A 99 -0.48 15.27 -5.68
C ARG A 99 -0.80 13.83 -6.06
N LEU A 100 -1.71 13.64 -7.01
CA LEU A 100 -2.06 12.32 -7.55
C LEU A 100 -0.98 11.74 -8.47
N GLU A 101 -0.17 12.58 -9.12
CA GLU A 101 1.01 12.15 -9.86
C GLU A 101 2.11 11.62 -8.93
N PHE A 102 2.29 12.28 -7.77
CA PHE A 102 3.23 11.85 -6.73
C PHE A 102 2.73 10.59 -6.01
N ASP A 103 1.49 10.62 -5.51
CA ASP A 103 0.82 9.50 -4.86
C ASP A 103 -0.61 9.33 -5.40
N PRO A 104 -0.84 8.40 -6.35
CA PRO A 104 -2.17 8.13 -6.90
C PRO A 104 -3.12 7.45 -5.90
N THR A 105 -2.62 7.00 -4.75
CA THR A 105 -3.43 6.32 -3.72
C THR A 105 -3.99 7.26 -2.67
N THR A 106 -3.65 8.55 -2.73
CA THR A 106 -4.09 9.54 -1.76
C THR A 106 -5.61 9.77 -1.83
N PRO A 107 -6.36 9.61 -0.72
CA PRO A 107 -7.81 9.80 -0.72
C PRO A 107 -8.26 11.24 -0.42
N LEU A 108 -7.35 12.12 0.01
CA LEU A 108 -7.67 13.46 0.54
C LEU A 108 -6.96 14.58 -0.22
N CYS A 109 -7.60 15.76 -0.30
CA CYS A 109 -6.94 16.99 -0.72
C CYS A 109 -5.94 17.46 0.36
N VAL A 110 -5.11 18.45 0.01
CA VAL A 110 -4.11 19.02 0.93
C VAL A 110 -4.78 19.54 2.20
N ASP A 111 -5.83 20.35 2.07
CA ASP A 111 -6.51 20.98 3.21
C ASP A 111 -7.10 19.94 4.18
N CYS A 112 -7.77 18.91 3.65
CA CYS A 112 -8.32 17.84 4.48
C CYS A 112 -7.22 16.96 5.10
N ALA A 113 -6.11 16.73 4.38
CA ALA A 113 -4.99 15.99 4.93
C ALA A 113 -4.33 16.75 6.10
N ASP A 114 -4.17 18.07 5.96
CA ASP A 114 -3.58 18.92 6.99
C ASP A 114 -4.41 18.91 8.28
N HIS A 115 -5.74 18.82 8.17
CA HIS A 115 -6.66 18.73 9.32
C HIS A 115 -6.69 17.35 10.00
N VAL A 116 -6.20 16.30 9.34
CA VAL A 116 -6.13 14.94 9.92
C VAL A 116 -4.83 14.72 10.72
N SER A 117 -3.87 15.65 10.62
CA SER A 117 -2.51 15.56 11.21
C SER A 117 -2.41 15.54 12.75
N HIS A 118 -3.51 15.31 13.47
CA HIS A 118 -3.51 15.21 14.93
C HIS A 118 -4.05 13.87 15.42
N VAL A 119 -3.32 12.78 15.14
CA VAL A 119 -3.33 11.55 15.96
C VAL A 119 -1.93 10.95 15.99
#